data_AF-A0A920RZL3-F1
#
_entry.id   AF-A0A920RZL3-F1
#
_cell.length_a   1.000
_cell.length_b   1.000
_cell.length_c   1.000
_cell.angle_alpha   90.00
_cell.angle_beta   90.00
_cell.angle_gamma   90.00
#
_symmetry.space_group_name_H-M   'P 1'
#
loop_
_entity.id
_entity.type
_entity.pdbx_description
1 polymer ?
#
loop_
_entity_poly.entity_id
_entity_poly.type
_entity_poly.pdbx_seq_one_letter_code
_entity_poly.pdbx_strand_id
1 'polypeptide(L)'
;MKIDINRRENIRAYHSVTHLLHESLRRVLGTHVIQKGSLVAPDRLRFDFSHMKSISSEEVKKIETHVNSMIEKKSDVRTRIMTPKEAVDNGALVLFGEKYGMR
;
A
#
# COMPACT_ATOMS: atom_id res chain seq x y z
N MET A 1 -12.71 16.31 -22.90
CA MET A 1 -12.69 15.35 -21.78
C MET A 1 -12.49 16.12 -20.48
N LYS A 2 -13.33 15.93 -19.45
CA LYS A 2 -13.26 16.63 -18.15
C LYS A 2 -13.18 15.60 -17.02
N ILE A 3 -12.37 15.86 -16.00
CA ILE A 3 -12.18 14.99 -14.83
C ILE A 3 -13.04 15.49 -13.67
N ASP A 4 -13.69 14.57 -12.95
CA ASP A 4 -14.25 14.85 -11.64
C ASP A 4 -13.12 14.90 -10.60
N ILE A 5 -12.85 16.11 -10.10
CA ILE A 5 -11.73 16.38 -9.20
C ILE A 5 -11.93 15.72 -7.84
N ASN A 6 -13.14 15.81 -7.24
CA ASN A 6 -13.39 15.24 -5.93
C ASN A 6 -13.22 13.71 -5.95
N ARG A 7 -13.76 13.07 -6.98
CA ARG A 7 -13.58 11.64 -7.20
C ARG A 7 -12.10 11.27 -7.36
N ARG A 8 -11.35 12.06 -8.13
CA ARG A 8 -9.92 11.84 -8.40
C ARG A 8 -9.05 12.05 -7.14
N GLU A 9 -9.42 12.98 -6.28
CA GLU A 9 -8.73 13.26 -5.03
C GLU A 9 -8.95 12.14 -4.00
N ASN A 10 -10.19 11.67 -3.83
CA ASN A 10 -10.47 10.55 -2.92
C ASN A 10 -9.75 9.27 -3.36
N ILE A 11 -9.77 8.95 -4.66
CA ILE A 11 -9.06 7.78 -5.20
C ILE A 11 -7.55 7.90 -4.93
N ARG A 12 -6.97 9.10 -5.09
CA ARG A 12 -5.56 9.34 -4.79
C ARG A 12 -5.26 9.08 -3.31
N ALA A 13 -6.09 9.59 -2.40
CA ALA A 13 -5.93 9.40 -0.96
C ALA A 13 -5.99 7.91 -0.59
N TYR A 14 -7.01 7.18 -1.06
CA TYR A 14 -7.13 5.73 -0.79
C TYR A 14 -6.00 4.92 -1.42
N HIS A 15 -5.48 5.34 -2.58
CA HIS A 15 -4.30 4.72 -3.17
C HIS A 15 -3.06 4.92 -2.28
N SER A 16 -2.82 6.13 -1.76
CA SER A 16 -1.74 6.37 -0.80
C SER A 16 -1.89 5.51 0.45
N VAL A 17 -3.10 5.39 1.00
CA VAL A 17 -3.39 4.54 2.16
C VAL A 17 -3.16 3.06 1.86
N THR A 18 -3.32 2.60 0.61
CA THR A 18 -2.99 1.22 0.23
C THR A 18 -1.54 0.87 0.59
N HIS A 19 -0.60 1.77 0.27
CA HIS A 19 0.82 1.57 0.56
C HIS A 19 1.12 1.66 2.06
N LEU A 20 0.53 2.64 2.76
CA LEU A 20 0.72 2.80 4.20
C LEU A 20 0.15 1.62 5.01
N LEU A 21 -1.00 1.10 4.57
CA LEU A 21 -1.63 -0.07 5.16
C LEU A 21 -0.79 -1.32 4.92
N HIS A 22 -0.27 -1.53 3.72
CA HIS A 22 0.59 -2.68 3.43
C HIS A 22 1.86 -2.66 4.29
N GLU A 23 2.53 -1.51 4.41
CA GLU A 23 3.68 -1.36 5.29
C GLU A 23 3.33 -1.59 6.76
N SER A 24 2.21 -1.04 7.25
CA SER A 24 1.75 -1.24 8.63
C SER A 24 1.46 -2.71 8.93
N LEU A 25 0.81 -3.42 8.01
CA LEU A 25 0.56 -4.84 8.11
C LEU A 25 1.87 -5.62 8.20
N ARG A 26 2.88 -5.27 7.40
CA ARG A 26 4.21 -5.93 7.45
C ARG A 26 4.94 -5.69 8.76
N ARG A 27 4.83 -4.48 9.34
CA ARG A 27 5.42 -4.15 10.65
C ARG A 27 4.80 -4.91 11.80
N VAL A 28 3.47 -5.08 11.80
CA VAL A 28 2.74 -5.71 12.90
C VAL A 28 2.68 -7.22 12.75
N LEU A 29 2.35 -7.72 11.55
CA LEU A 29 2.08 -9.13 11.30
C LEU A 29 3.29 -9.88 10.75
N GLY A 30 4.26 -9.19 10.13
CA GLY A 30 5.49 -9.77 9.59
C GLY A 30 5.67 -9.58 8.08
N THR A 31 6.91 -9.79 7.61
CA THR A 31 7.34 -9.56 6.23
C THR A 31 6.79 -10.58 5.22
N HIS A 32 6.10 -11.63 5.66
CA HIS A 32 5.38 -12.56 4.80
C HIS A 32 4.05 -11.99 4.28
N VAL A 33 3.57 -10.87 4.83
CA VAL A 33 2.36 -10.22 4.31
C VAL A 33 2.60 -9.71 2.89
N ILE A 34 1.90 -10.33 1.95
CA ILE A 34 1.93 -10.02 0.52
C ILE A 34 0.50 -9.72 0.07
N GLN A 35 0.34 -8.64 -0.70
CA GLN A 35 -0.93 -8.27 -1.32
C GLN A 35 -1.41 -9.38 -2.26
N LYS A 36 -2.70 -9.71 -2.17
CA LYS A 36 -3.41 -10.64 -3.07
C LYS A 36 -4.52 -9.96 -3.87
N GLY A 37 -4.96 -8.78 -3.43
CA GLY A 37 -5.96 -7.98 -4.14
C GLY A 37 -6.07 -6.58 -3.53
N SER A 38 -6.59 -5.63 -4.30
CA SER A 38 -6.94 -4.30 -3.79
C SER A 38 -8.05 -3.68 -4.63
N LEU A 39 -9.00 -3.03 -3.96
CA LEU A 39 -10.00 -2.16 -4.57
C LEU A 39 -9.80 -0.74 -4.04
N VAL A 40 -9.55 0.21 -4.95
CA VAL A 40 -9.47 1.63 -4.64
C VAL A 40 -10.66 2.34 -5.29
N ALA A 41 -11.71 2.55 -4.49
CA ALA A 41 -12.92 3.24 -4.90
C ALA A 41 -12.94 4.66 -4.28
N PRO A 42 -13.75 5.60 -4.80
CA PRO A 42 -13.79 6.98 -4.28
C PRO A 42 -14.43 7.11 -2.87
N ASP A 43 -15.02 6.04 -2.35
CA ASP A 43 -15.72 5.97 -1.07
C ASP A 43 -15.11 4.94 -0.10
N ARG A 44 -14.25 4.03 -0.59
CA ARG A 44 -13.64 2.98 0.22
C ARG A 44 -12.36 2.38 -0.38
N LEU A 45 -11.55 1.82 0.51
CA LEU A 45 -10.42 0.95 0.19
C LEU A 45 -10.73 -0.47 0.70
N ARG A 46 -10.44 -1.50 -0.10
CA ARG A 46 -10.33 -2.89 0.35
C ARG A 46 -8.94 -3.39 0.01
N PHE A 47 -8.25 -4.00 0.98
CA PHE A 47 -6.92 -4.57 0.79
C PHE A 47 -6.91 -6.04 1.21
N ASP A 48 -6.68 -6.92 0.25
CA ASP A 48 -6.70 -8.37 0.44
C ASP A 48 -5.25 -8.87 0.52
N PHE A 49 -4.89 -9.65 1.54
CA PHE A 49 -3.53 -10.14 1.76
C PHE A 49 -3.50 -11.55 2.37
N SER A 50 -2.37 -12.24 2.24
CA SER A 50 -2.17 -13.56 2.84
C SER A 50 -1.70 -13.46 4.29
N HIS A 51 -2.41 -14.12 5.20
CA HIS A 51 -2.02 -14.31 6.60
C HIS A 51 -2.65 -15.60 7.13
N MET A 52 -1.91 -16.38 7.92
CA MET A 52 -2.29 -17.76 8.29
C MET A 52 -3.24 -17.84 9.50
N LYS A 53 -3.57 -16.70 10.11
CA LYS A 53 -4.40 -16.60 11.31
C LYS A 53 -5.34 -15.41 11.19
N SER A 54 -6.41 -15.40 11.98
CA SER A 54 -7.22 -14.20 12.14
C SER A 54 -6.43 -13.12 12.87
N ILE A 55 -6.64 -11.86 12.48
CA ILE A 55 -6.03 -10.71 13.14
C ILE A 55 -6.78 -10.46 14.45
N SER A 56 -6.05 -10.35 15.56
CA SER A 56 -6.64 -9.97 16.85
C SER A 56 -7.01 -8.49 16.87
N SER A 57 -7.95 -8.13 17.75
CA SER A 57 -8.37 -6.72 17.90
C SER A 57 -7.23 -5.79 18.32
N GLU A 58 -6.25 -6.31 19.06
CA GLU A 58 -5.05 -5.56 19.45
C GLU A 58 -4.11 -5.31 18.27
N GLU A 59 -3.93 -6.29 17.39
CA GLU A 59 -3.17 -6.11 16.15
C GLU A 59 -3.85 -5.11 15.22
N VAL A 60 -5.18 -5.14 15.10
CA VAL A 60 -5.95 -4.15 14.33
C VAL A 60 -5.66 -2.73 14.83
N LYS A 61 -5.75 -2.49 16.14
CA LYS A 61 -5.45 -1.17 16.74
C LYS A 61 -4.01 -0.72 16.48
N LYS A 62 -3.04 -1.64 16.54
CA LYS A 62 -1.63 -1.34 16.22
C LYS A 62 -1.47 -0.95 14.76
N ILE A 63 -2.10 -1.68 13.85
CA ILE A 63 -2.07 -1.36 12.40
C ILE A 63 -2.65 0.04 12.16
N GLU A 64 -3.82 0.34 12.72
CA GLU A 64 -4.46 1.67 12.60
C GLU A 64 -3.57 2.79 13.14
N THR A 65 -2.95 2.57 14.31
CA THR A 65 -2.02 3.53 14.93
C THR A 65 -0.82 3.81 14.02
N HIS A 66 -0.24 2.77 13.41
CA HIS A 66 0.87 2.94 12.48
C HIS A 66 0.49 3.70 11.22
N VAL A 67 -0.67 3.39 10.62
CA VAL A 67 -1.18 4.11 9.45
C VAL A 67 -1.36 5.59 9.77
N ASN A 68 -2.06 5.91 10.86
CA ASN A 68 -2.32 7.30 11.26
C ASN A 68 -1.03 8.06 11.57
N SER A 69 -0.08 7.44 12.28
CA SER A 69 1.23 8.06 12.53
C SER A 69 1.99 8.37 11.24
N MET A 70 1.89 7.52 10.22
CA MET A 70 2.51 7.79 8.92
C MET A 70 1.83 8.94 8.16
N ILE A 71 0.49 9.05 8.27
CA ILE A 71 -0.26 10.17 7.71
C ILE A 71 0.14 11.49 8.38
N GLU A 72 0.24 11.50 9.71
CA GLU A 72 0.61 12.68 10.50
C GLU A 72 2.00 13.24 10.17
N LYS A 73 2.95 12.35 9.82
CA LYS A 73 4.31 12.74 9.41
C LYS A 73 4.34 13.58 8.14
N LYS A 74 3.32 13.49 7.27
CA LYS A 74 3.22 14.25 6.01
C LYS A 74 4.49 14.14 5.15
N SER A 75 5.11 12.96 5.12
CA SER A 75 6.33 12.73 4.37
C SER A 75 6.12 12.95 2.86
N ASP A 76 7.15 13.47 2.19
CA ASP A 76 7.16 13.61 0.74
C ASP A 76 6.97 12.26 0.03
N VAL A 77 6.11 12.22 -0.98
CA VAL A 77 5.98 11.09 -1.91
C VAL A 77 6.70 11.45 -3.20
N ARG A 78 7.66 10.61 -3.61
CA ARG A 78 8.47 10.81 -4.83
C ARG A 78 8.34 9.61 -5.75
N THR A 79 8.24 9.87 -7.05
CA THR A 79 8.27 8.84 -8.10
C THR A 79 9.53 9.02 -8.93
N ARG A 80 10.25 7.93 -9.20
CA ARG A 80 11.45 7.89 -10.03
C ARG A 80 11.28 6.83 -11.11
N ILE A 81 11.85 7.07 -12.28
CA ILE A 81 11.99 6.05 -13.34
C ILE A 81 13.33 5.35 -13.09
N MET A 82 13.30 4.02 -12.94
CA MET A 82 14.44 3.20 -12.56
C MET A 82 14.39 1.86 -13.30
N THR A 83 15.54 1.22 -13.46
CA THR A 83 15.58 -0.19 -13.87
C THR A 83 15.02 -1.10 -12.76
N PRO A 84 14.55 -2.32 -13.06
CA PRO A 84 14.07 -3.25 -12.04
C PRO A 84 15.09 -3.54 -10.95
N LYS A 85 16.37 -3.70 -11.33
CA LYS A 85 17.47 -3.92 -10.37
C LYS A 85 17.62 -2.75 -9.42
N GLU A 86 17.71 -1.53 -9.95
CA GLU A 86 17.82 -0.32 -9.12
C GLU A 86 16.63 -0.15 -8.18
N ALA A 87 15.41 -0.47 -8.64
CA ALA A 87 14.22 -0.40 -7.79
C ALA A 87 14.33 -1.37 -6.59
N VAL A 88 14.75 -2.61 -6.82
CA VAL A 88 14.97 -3.61 -5.76
C VAL A 88 16.05 -3.17 -4.79
N ASP A 89 17.19 -2.67 -5.31
CA ASP A 89 18.30 -2.18 -4.49
C ASP A 89 17.88 -0.97 -3.62
N ASN A 90 16.89 -0.18 -4.07
CA ASN A 90 16.27 0.91 -3.31
C ASN A 90 15.14 0.45 -2.37
N GLY A 91 14.97 -0.87 -2.16
CA GLY A 91 14.01 -1.43 -1.22
C GLY A 91 12.58 -1.59 -1.76
N ALA A 92 12.38 -1.51 -3.09
CA ALA A 92 11.08 -1.81 -3.66
C ALA A 92 10.68 -3.26 -3.36
N LEU A 93 9.46 -3.44 -2.84
CA LEU A 93 8.88 -4.76 -2.70
C LEU A 93 8.61 -5.32 -4.11
N VAL A 94 9.23 -6.46 -4.43
CA VAL A 94 8.98 -7.17 -5.69
C VAL A 94 7.60 -7.81 -5.63
N LEU A 95 6.58 -7.04 -6.03
CA LEU A 95 5.22 -7.54 -6.27
C LEU A 95 5.09 -8.13 -7.70
N PHE A 96 6.17 -8.10 -8.47
CA PHE A 96 6.23 -8.31 -9.91
C PHE A 96 6.32 -9.79 -10.33
N GLY A 97 5.58 -10.66 -9.65
CA GLY A 97 5.51 -12.08 -10.02
C GLY A 97 4.87 -12.36 -11.38
N GLU A 98 4.10 -11.43 -11.97
CA GLU A 98 3.25 -11.80 -13.12
C GLU A 98 3.17 -10.82 -14.32
N LYS A 99 3.62 -9.55 -14.27
CA LYS A 99 3.23 -8.60 -15.35
C LYS A 99 4.23 -7.57 -15.88
N TYR A 100 5.50 -7.63 -15.50
CA TYR A 100 6.52 -6.80 -16.17
C TYR A 100 7.49 -7.73 -16.86
N GLY A 101 7.16 -8.09 -18.10
CA GLY A 101 8.11 -8.72 -19.00
C GLY A 101 9.35 -7.85 -19.08
N MET A 102 10.52 -8.48 -18.93
CA MET A 102 11.81 -7.83 -19.18
C MET A 102 11.84 -7.43 -20.66
N ARG A 103 11.53 -6.18 -20.96
CA ARG A 103 11.91 -5.53 -22.21
C ARG A 103 12.73 -4.31 -21.86
#